data_AF-A0A1R1X645-F1
#
_entry.id   AF-A0A1R1X645-F1
#
_cell.length_a   1.000
_cell.length_b   1.000
_cell.length_c   1.000
_cell.angle_alpha   90.00
_cell.angle_beta   90.00
_cell.angle_gamma   90.00
#
_symmetry.space_group_name_H-M   'P 1'
#
loop_
_entity.id
_entity.type
_entity.pdbx_description
1 polymer ?
#
loop_
_entity_poly.entity_id
_entity_poly.type
_entity_poly.pdbx_seq_one_letter_code
_entity_poly.pdbx_strand_id
1 'polypeptide(L)'
;MDTHDSKKFALKLGTRFQHAKVTNSARSRYNKNTVGRMIDHIYYAGLNSRPNWCTANRFLDLSDHMPITAQWTLDALEVPAKKSKINAKKLLLAENNFASYNRFTVLADTEMGLNELCAGLIDTVWDQSARL
;
A
#
# COMPACT_ATOMS: atom_id res chain seq x y z
N MET A 1 -21.68 2.26 16.40
CA MET A 1 -20.59 1.27 16.59
C MET A 1 -19.43 2.00 17.24
N ASP A 2 -18.82 1.51 18.33
CA ASP A 2 -17.71 2.27 18.93
C ASP A 2 -16.43 2.23 18.09
N THR A 3 -15.41 2.98 18.50
CA THR A 3 -14.15 3.08 17.75
C THR A 3 -13.46 1.74 17.53
N HIS A 4 -13.52 0.83 18.49
CA HIS A 4 -12.88 -0.49 18.36
C HIS A 4 -13.62 -1.34 17.34
N ASP A 5 -14.95 -1.43 17.50
CA ASP A 5 -15.79 -2.22 16.62
C ASP A 5 -15.78 -1.66 15.19
N SER A 6 -15.75 -0.33 15.06
CA SER A 6 -15.71 0.39 13.77
C SER A 6 -14.42 0.08 13.01
N LYS A 7 -13.26 0.09 13.70
CA LYS A 7 -11.99 -0.31 13.11
C LYS A 7 -12.00 -1.78 12.69
N LYS A 8 -12.54 -2.67 13.51
CA LYS A 8 -12.65 -4.10 13.20
C LYS A 8 -13.55 -4.33 11.98
N PHE A 9 -14.65 -3.60 11.88
CA PHE A 9 -15.55 -3.64 10.73
C PHE A 9 -14.86 -3.17 9.45
N ALA A 10 -14.17 -2.02 9.48
CA ALA A 10 -13.41 -1.51 8.35
C ALA A 10 -12.31 -2.50 7.89
N LEU A 11 -11.66 -3.19 8.83
CA LEU A 11 -10.67 -4.22 8.52
C LEU A 11 -11.31 -5.43 7.80
N LYS A 12 -12.48 -5.88 8.28
CA LYS A 12 -13.22 -7.01 7.68
C LYS A 12 -13.71 -6.72 6.26
N LEU A 13 -14.01 -5.47 5.94
CA LEU A 13 -14.40 -5.07 4.59
C LEU A 13 -13.25 -5.22 3.57
N GLY A 14 -12.00 -5.37 4.01
CA GLY A 14 -10.83 -5.47 3.12
C GLY A 14 -10.53 -4.17 2.36
N THR A 15 -11.34 -3.14 2.56
CA THR A 15 -11.13 -1.80 2.05
C THR A 15 -9.96 -1.18 2.80
N ARG A 16 -8.97 -0.66 2.07
CA ARG A 16 -7.79 0.02 2.64
C ARG A 16 -8.13 1.40 3.24
N PHE A 17 -9.29 1.53 3.88
CA PHE A 17 -9.72 2.72 4.58
C PHE A 17 -8.92 2.88 5.87
N GLN A 18 -8.49 4.12 6.12
CA GLN A 18 -7.87 4.55 7.35
C GLN A 18 -8.89 5.34 8.16
N HIS A 19 -8.88 5.14 9.48
CA HIS A 19 -9.76 5.85 10.41
C HIS A 19 -9.17 7.23 10.72
N ALA A 20 -9.97 8.29 10.53
CA ALA A 20 -9.58 9.63 10.92
C ALA A 20 -9.51 9.72 12.45
N LYS A 21 -8.37 10.18 12.98
CA LYS A 21 -8.20 10.39 14.41
C LYS A 21 -9.04 11.60 14.84
N VAL A 22 -10.15 11.31 15.52
CA VAL A 22 -11.04 12.33 16.07
C VAL A 22 -10.46 12.87 17.38
N THR A 23 -10.31 14.19 17.49
CA THR A 23 -10.04 14.89 18.74
C THR A 23 -11.30 15.58 19.24
N ASN A 24 -11.32 15.98 20.51
CA ASN A 24 -12.48 16.68 21.06
C ASN A 24 -12.21 18.20 21.12
N SER A 25 -13.19 19.04 20.73
CA SER A 25 -13.05 20.49 20.86
C SER A 25 -12.92 20.94 22.33
N ALA A 26 -12.35 22.12 22.61
CA ALA A 26 -11.94 22.54 23.97
C ALA A 26 -13.08 22.62 25.01
N ARG A 27 -14.35 22.67 24.59
CA ARG A 27 -15.51 22.82 25.49
C ARG A 27 -16.17 21.49 25.79
N SER A 28 -16.81 21.34 26.94
CA SER A 28 -17.41 20.07 27.35
C SER A 28 -18.90 19.98 27.10
N ARG A 29 -19.34 18.90 26.44
CA ARG A 29 -20.67 18.33 26.64
C ARG A 29 -20.50 17.14 27.58
N TYR A 30 -20.84 17.33 28.84
CA TYR A 30 -20.83 16.27 29.84
C TYR A 30 -22.26 15.86 30.12
N ASN A 31 -22.60 14.60 29.92
CA ASN A 31 -23.79 14.02 30.53
C ASN A 31 -23.37 13.45 31.88
N LYS A 32 -23.74 14.11 32.98
CA LYS A 32 -23.36 13.69 34.34
C LYS A 32 -21.85 13.40 34.49
N ASN A 33 -21.00 14.30 33.99
CA ASN A 33 -19.53 14.18 33.96
C ASN A 33 -18.96 13.05 33.08
N THR A 34 -19.79 12.38 32.28
CA THR A 34 -19.34 11.34 31.34
C THR A 34 -19.57 11.78 29.90
N VAL A 35 -18.60 11.48 29.04
CA VAL A 35 -18.73 11.59 27.59
C VAL A 35 -19.19 10.22 27.07
N GLY A 36 -20.25 10.20 26.27
CA GLY A 36 -20.77 8.97 25.68
C GLY A 36 -19.80 8.30 24.71
N ARG A 37 -20.19 7.12 24.20
CA ARG A 37 -19.40 6.37 23.22
C ARG A 37 -19.32 7.14 21.89
N MET A 38 -18.15 7.13 21.25
CA MET A 38 -17.98 7.66 19.89
C MET A 38 -18.57 6.67 18.88
N ILE A 39 -19.73 7.01 18.32
CA ILE A 39 -20.47 6.16 17.38
C ILE A 39 -20.44 6.66 15.94
N ASP A 40 -20.09 7.92 15.75
CA ASP A 40 -19.88 8.56 14.46
C ASP A 40 -18.38 8.52 14.10
N HIS A 41 -18.05 8.13 12.86
CA HIS A 41 -16.67 7.94 12.41
C HIS A 41 -16.46 8.46 11.00
N ILE A 42 -15.27 8.99 10.71
CA ILE A 42 -14.84 9.37 9.36
C ILE A 42 -13.70 8.46 8.92
N TYR A 43 -13.81 7.92 7.71
CA TYR A 43 -12.80 7.07 7.08
C TYR A 43 -12.33 7.70 5.77
N TYR A 44 -11.07 7.46 5.40
CA TYR A 44 -10.45 7.99 4.17
C TYR A 44 -9.55 6.93 3.51
N ALA A 45 -9.24 7.07 2.22
CA ALA A 45 -8.36 6.14 1.49
C ALA A 45 -7.43 6.89 0.51
N GLY A 46 -6.15 6.49 0.50
CA GLY A 46 -5.09 7.09 -0.32
C GLY A 46 -4.03 7.82 0.51
N LEU A 47 -2.77 7.80 0.10
CA LEU A 47 -1.64 8.34 0.86
C LEU A 47 -1.74 9.85 1.12
N ASN A 48 -2.30 10.60 0.17
CA ASN A 48 -2.49 12.05 0.28
C ASN A 48 -3.90 12.45 0.78
N SER A 49 -4.72 11.49 1.17
CA SER A 49 -6.12 11.74 1.56
C SER A 49 -6.30 11.88 3.08
N ARG A 50 -5.21 11.93 3.85
CA ARG A 50 -5.31 12.10 5.31
C ARG A 50 -5.88 13.48 5.62
N PRO A 51 -6.92 13.60 6.45
CA PRO A 51 -7.43 14.89 6.88
C PRO A 51 -6.39 15.61 7.74
N ASN A 52 -6.31 16.94 7.58
CA ASN A 52 -5.46 17.80 8.38
C ASN A 52 -5.84 17.71 9.87
N TRP A 53 -7.14 17.71 10.12
CA TRP A 53 -7.72 17.48 11.44
C TRP A 53 -9.10 16.85 11.31
N CYS A 54 -9.52 16.20 12.40
CA CYS A 54 -10.86 15.69 12.58
C CYS A 54 -11.26 15.91 14.04
N THR A 55 -12.39 16.58 14.27
CA THR A 55 -12.80 17.05 15.59
C THR A 55 -14.27 16.75 15.86
N ALA A 56 -14.58 16.25 17.04
CA ALA A 56 -15.92 16.19 17.58
C ALA A 56 -16.32 17.54 18.16
N ASN A 57 -17.41 18.09 17.63
CA ASN A 57 -17.92 19.40 17.98
C ASN A 57 -18.83 19.33 19.21
N ARG A 58 -18.25 19.65 20.36
CA ARG A 58 -18.94 19.65 21.65
C ARG A 58 -19.85 20.87 21.89
N PHE A 59 -19.77 21.93 21.07
CA PHE A 59 -20.52 23.18 21.29
C PHE A 59 -21.89 23.22 20.60
N LEU A 60 -22.12 22.40 19.58
CA LEU A 60 -23.35 22.43 18.78
C LEU A 60 -24.41 21.46 19.33
N ASP A 61 -25.31 21.96 20.17
CA ASP A 61 -26.34 21.16 20.85
C ASP A 61 -27.69 21.18 20.12
N LEU A 62 -27.70 20.68 18.88
CA LEU A 62 -28.89 20.66 18.01
C LEU A 62 -29.50 19.27 17.82
N SER A 63 -28.85 18.23 18.35
CA SER A 63 -29.23 16.83 18.20
C SER A 63 -28.69 16.02 19.37
N ASP A 64 -29.30 14.87 19.60
CA ASP A 64 -28.82 13.77 20.44
C ASP A 64 -27.47 13.17 19.97
N HIS A 65 -27.04 13.46 18.75
CA HIS A 65 -25.71 13.15 18.22
C HIS A 65 -24.75 14.35 18.30
N MET A 66 -23.46 14.02 18.45
CA MET A 66 -22.39 15.02 18.41
C MET A 66 -21.81 15.10 17.00
N PRO A 67 -21.86 16.26 16.33
CA PRO A 67 -21.31 16.37 14.99
C PRO A 67 -19.79 16.17 15.03
N ILE A 68 -19.28 15.41 14.07
CA ILE A 68 -17.85 15.29 13.80
C ILE A 68 -17.53 15.99 12.48
N THR A 69 -16.40 16.69 12.43
CA THR A 69 -15.99 17.46 11.25
C THR A 69 -14.55 17.11 10.93
N ALA A 70 -14.22 16.97 9.65
CA ALA A 70 -12.86 16.79 9.19
C ALA A 70 -12.57 17.77 8.05
N GLN A 71 -11.31 18.19 7.93
CA GLN A 71 -10.85 19.09 6.88
C GLN A 71 -9.74 18.44 6.07
N TRP A 72 -9.82 18.58 4.75
CA TRP A 72 -8.81 18.18 3.79
C TRP A 72 -8.24 19.41 3.08
N THR A 73 -6.94 19.38 2.76
CA THR A 73 -6.36 20.31 1.77
C THR A 73 -6.62 19.73 0.39
N LEU A 74 -7.31 20.47 -0.48
CA LEU A 74 -7.69 20.01 -1.81
C LEU A 74 -6.48 19.75 -2.72
N ASP A 75 -5.35 20.42 -2.48
CA ASP A 75 -4.09 20.18 -3.21
C ASP A 75 -3.59 18.73 -3.07
N ALA A 76 -3.97 18.05 -1.98
CA ALA A 76 -3.60 16.66 -1.74
C ALA A 76 -4.52 15.65 -2.46
N LEU A 77 -5.62 16.11 -3.06
CA LEU A 77 -6.56 15.29 -3.83
C LEU A 77 -6.30 15.34 -5.34
N GLU A 78 -5.18 15.94 -5.76
CA GLU A 78 -4.76 15.90 -7.16
C GLU A 78 -4.71 14.43 -7.62
N VAL A 79 -5.51 14.11 -8.63
CA VAL A 79 -5.51 12.78 -9.24
C VAL A 79 -4.10 12.57 -9.78
N PRO A 80 -3.34 11.56 -9.30
CA PRO A 80 -1.99 11.36 -9.78
C PRO A 80 -2.04 11.23 -11.30
N ALA A 81 -1.23 12.04 -11.98
CA ALA A 81 -1.18 12.05 -13.43
C ALA A 81 -1.14 10.62 -13.94
N LYS A 82 -2.07 10.28 -14.84
CA LYS A 82 -2.21 8.93 -15.38
C LYS A 82 -0.84 8.48 -15.85
N LYS A 83 -0.24 7.50 -15.17
CA LYS A 83 1.10 7.00 -15.53
C LYS A 83 1.07 6.65 -17.01
N SER A 84 1.95 7.28 -17.78
CA SER A 84 2.09 7.02 -19.20
C SER A 84 2.28 5.52 -19.40
N LYS A 85 1.35 4.85 -20.08
CA LYS A 85 1.55 3.46 -20.48
C LYS A 85 2.80 3.40 -21.35
N ILE A 86 3.63 2.37 -21.12
CA ILE A 86 4.78 2.09 -21.97
C ILE A 86 4.30 2.02 -23.42
N ASN A 87 4.87 2.87 -24.27
CA ASN A 87 4.53 2.91 -25.68
C ASN A 87 5.50 2.02 -26.45
N ALA A 88 5.06 0.79 -26.76
CA ALA A 88 5.87 -0.18 -27.48
C ALA A 88 6.38 0.35 -28.84
N LYS A 89 5.60 1.17 -29.55
CA LYS A 89 6.01 1.76 -30.83
C LYS A 89 7.18 2.75 -30.65
N LYS A 90 7.15 3.55 -29.58
CA LYS A 90 8.27 4.46 -29.24
C LYS A 90 9.51 3.70 -28.81
N LEU A 91 9.36 2.56 -28.13
CA LEU A 91 10.49 1.71 -27.77
C LEU A 91 11.16 1.09 -29.00
N LEU A 92 10.38 0.59 -29.96
CA LEU A 92 10.91 0.04 -31.22
C LEU A 92 11.66 1.09 -32.04
N LEU A 93 11.17 2.33 -32.08
CA LEU A 93 11.86 3.44 -32.76
C LEU A 93 13.18 3.85 -32.10
N ALA A 94 13.42 3.43 -30.86
CA ALA A 94 14.58 3.78 -30.06
C ALA A 94 15.44 2.56 -29.69
N GLU A 95 15.28 1.43 -30.37
CA GLU A 95 15.97 0.15 -30.07
C GLU A 95 17.49 0.33 -29.90
N ASN A 96 18.11 1.09 -30.80
CA ASN A 96 19.56 1.34 -30.79
C ASN A 96 20.05 2.21 -29.61
N ASN A 97 19.14 2.83 -28.84
CA ASN A 97 19.48 3.62 -27.66
C ASN A 97 19.46 2.79 -26.37
N PHE A 98 18.98 1.54 -26.43
CA PHE A 98 18.97 0.65 -25.28
C PHE A 98 20.21 -0.24 -25.29
N ALA A 99 21.26 0.22 -24.58
CA ALA A 99 22.41 -0.62 -24.29
C ALA A 99 22.09 -1.56 -23.13
N SER A 100 21.78 -2.82 -23.45
CA SER A 100 21.70 -3.90 -22.47
C SER A 100 23.11 -4.40 -22.16
N TYR A 101 23.74 -3.88 -21.10
CA TYR A 101 24.97 -4.44 -20.54
C TYR A 101 24.65 -5.72 -19.75
N ASN A 102 24.27 -6.77 -20.46
CA ASN A 102 24.07 -8.07 -19.83
C ASN A 102 25.44 -8.69 -19.53
N ARG A 103 25.86 -8.66 -18.26
CA ARG A 103 27.14 -9.22 -17.80
C ARG A 103 27.33 -10.71 -18.11
N PHE A 104 26.25 -11.43 -18.43
CA PHE A 104 26.28 -12.84 -18.79
C PHE A 104 26.35 -13.08 -20.30
N THR A 105 26.42 -12.05 -21.16
CA THR A 105 26.63 -12.25 -22.61
C THR A 105 27.93 -12.99 -22.89
N VAL A 106 28.96 -12.77 -22.08
CA VAL A 106 30.23 -13.49 -22.17
C VAL A 106 30.04 -15.01 -22.08
N LEU A 107 29.01 -15.49 -21.36
CA LEU A 107 28.72 -16.92 -21.24
C LEU A 107 28.02 -17.50 -22.48
N ALA A 108 27.42 -16.66 -23.32
CA ALA A 108 26.82 -17.11 -24.58
C ALA A 108 27.88 -17.39 -25.66
N ASP A 109 28.98 -16.64 -25.63
CA ASP A 109 30.11 -16.80 -26.57
C ASP A 109 31.17 -17.79 -26.07
N THR A 110 31.11 -18.18 -24.80
CA THR A 110 32.02 -19.19 -24.27
C THR A 110 31.43 -20.56 -24.59
N GLU A 111 32.00 -21.28 -25.56
CA GLU A 111 31.85 -22.73 -25.72
C GLU A 111 32.48 -23.43 -24.50
N MET A 112 31.83 -23.30 -23.34
CA MET A 112 32.09 -24.16 -22.20
C MET A 112 31.45 -25.49 -22.59
N GLY A 113 32.26 -26.55 -22.75
CA GLY A 113 31.81 -27.93 -22.97
C GLY A 113 30.97 -28.47 -21.80
N LEU A 114 29.90 -27.75 -21.45
CA LEU A 114 28.99 -27.98 -20.33
C LEU A 114 28.32 -29.33 -20.47
N ASN A 115 28.05 -29.77 -21.69
CA ASN A 115 27.50 -31.10 -21.94
C ASN A 115 28.48 -32.21 -21.53
N GLU A 116 29.77 -32.04 -21.81
CA GLU A 116 30.83 -33.00 -21.45
C GLU A 116 31.12 -32.95 -19.94
N LEU A 117 31.13 -31.75 -19.36
CA LEU A 117 31.29 -31.55 -17.92
C LEU A 117 30.11 -32.15 -17.11
N CYS A 118 28.89 -31.93 -17.58
CA CYS A 118 27.67 -32.47 -16.95
C CYS A 118 27.60 -33.99 -17.11
N ALA A 119 28.01 -34.55 -18.25
CA ALA A 119 28.06 -36.00 -18.45
C ALA A 119 29.04 -36.65 -17.45
N GLY A 120 30.27 -36.13 -17.35
CA GLY A 120 31.25 -36.64 -16.39
C GLY A 120 30.82 -36.50 -14.92
N LEU A 121 30.08 -35.44 -14.59
CA LEU A 121 29.54 -35.24 -13.25
C LEU A 121 28.44 -36.26 -12.90
N ILE A 122 27.54 -36.56 -13.83
CA ILE A 122 26.47 -37.55 -13.65
C ILE A 122 27.08 -38.94 -13.41
N ASP A 123 28.04 -39.34 -14.24
CA ASP A 123 28.71 -40.63 -14.11
C ASP A 123 29.45 -40.75 -12.78
N THR A 124 30.16 -39.68 -12.36
CA THR A 124 30.87 -39.64 -11.08
C THR A 124 29.93 -39.75 -9.89
N VAL A 125 28.79 -39.04 -9.92
CA VAL A 125 27.78 -39.09 -8.85
C VAL A 125 27.15 -40.48 -8.80
N TRP A 126 26.87 -41.09 -9.94
CA TRP A 126 26.30 -42.43 -10.02
C TRP A 126 27.26 -43.50 -9.48
N ASP A 127 28.53 -43.46 -9.88
CA ASP A 127 29.58 -44.34 -9.38
C ASP A 127 29.83 -44.20 -7.87
N GLN A 128 29.75 -42.99 -7.33
CA GLN A 128 29.85 -42.76 -5.88
C GLN A 128 28.63 -43.27 -5.13
N SER A 129 27.43 -43.12 -5.70
CA SER A 129 26.19 -43.61 -5.09
C SER A 129 26.13 -45.14 -5.01
N ALA A 130 26.73 -45.84 -5.98
CA ALA A 130 26.81 -47.30 -6.02
C ALA A 130 27.86 -47.91 -5.07
N ARG A 131 28.66 -47.08 -4.39
CA ARG A 131 29.67 -47.51 -3.40
C ARG A 131 29.20 -47.36 -1.95
N LEU A 132 27.99 -46.86 -1.72
CA LEU A 132 27.28 -46.89 -0.43
C LEU A 132 26.39 -48.14 -0.34
#